data_AF-A0A0N9N9D5-F1
#
_entry.id   AF-A0A0N9N9D5-F1
#
_cell.length_a   1.000
_cell.length_b   1.000
_cell.length_c   1.000
_cell.angle_alpha   90.00
_cell.angle_beta   90.00
_cell.angle_gamma   90.00
#
_symmetry.space_group_name_H-M   'P 1'
#
loop_
_entity.id
_entity.type
_entity.pdbx_description
1 polymer ?
#
loop_
_entity_poly.entity_id
_entity_poly.type
_entity_poly.pdbx_seq_one_letter_code
_entity_poly.pdbx_strand_id
1 'polypeptide(L)'
;MAMACDMLGKAVSDFSRPAQAWVFQKPIGEDPGTSDKDTVLKMIDDSDAGQAEVKAIALRIWDLAPKMESAVEAKDDALAQQIMNDAKKPHDEFIARCSKESDWGSKSSIVSLRGTLDSKPGDYSVPSAPASAPTSSAAPTSSKAPKPFTPTKLGTTVKLGEPVSLEFTYQGQKGQAEFTVTGVRTATSDDLKSISEEARAKAKTFVFVEATAKYPKDFDVTKMSSMASPTDLYPRYEVAATDGSTGSHLTVIGSFKPCEDDKSSGLEVKFCSAYGFAAPDAKVSEVRMIEANSEGPKSDGPLFIWKK
;
A
#
# COMPACT_ATOMS: atom_id res chain seq x y z
N MET A 1 5.33 -16.23 -21.57
CA MET A 1 5.04 -16.94 -20.30
C MET A 1 5.05 -15.98 -19.11
N ALA A 2 6.12 -15.21 -18.85
CA ALA A 2 6.11 -14.10 -17.85
C ALA A 2 4.89 -13.16 -17.96
N MET A 3 4.56 -12.70 -19.18
CA MET A 3 3.37 -11.87 -19.43
C MET A 3 2.05 -12.56 -19.04
N ALA A 4 1.91 -13.87 -19.28
CA ALA A 4 0.74 -14.64 -18.87
C ALA A 4 0.66 -14.76 -17.34
N CYS A 5 1.80 -14.92 -16.66
CA CYS A 5 1.89 -14.93 -15.21
C CYS A 5 1.56 -13.58 -14.56
N ASP A 6 1.91 -12.46 -15.21
CA ASP A 6 1.50 -11.13 -14.74
C ASP A 6 0.01 -10.87 -15.01
N MET A 7 -0.47 -11.15 -16.22
CA MET A 7 -1.87 -10.95 -16.60
C MET A 7 -2.83 -11.81 -15.77
N LEU A 8 -2.49 -13.09 -15.57
CA LEU A 8 -3.30 -14.03 -14.80
C LEU A 8 -3.07 -13.91 -13.28
N GLY A 9 -2.05 -13.14 -12.87
CA GLY A 9 -1.86 -12.74 -11.49
C GLY A 9 -3.04 -11.94 -10.93
N LYS A 10 -3.85 -11.34 -11.80
CA LYS A 10 -5.12 -10.69 -11.42
C LYS A 10 -6.09 -11.66 -10.73
N ALA A 11 -6.12 -12.94 -11.09
CA ALA A 11 -6.97 -13.92 -10.42
C ALA A 11 -6.67 -14.01 -8.92
N VAL A 12 -5.39 -13.90 -8.57
CA VAL A 12 -4.92 -13.86 -7.18
C VAL A 12 -5.38 -12.59 -6.49
N SER A 13 -5.20 -11.44 -7.14
CA SER A 13 -5.64 -10.15 -6.60
C SER A 13 -7.16 -10.09 -6.38
N ASP A 14 -7.95 -10.59 -7.33
CA ASP A 14 -9.41 -10.58 -7.25
C ASP A 14 -9.93 -11.46 -6.10
N PHE A 15 -9.30 -12.61 -5.86
CA PHE A 15 -9.59 -13.44 -4.69
C PHE A 15 -9.14 -12.78 -3.37
N SER A 16 -7.98 -12.11 -3.39
CA SER A 16 -7.39 -11.55 -2.17
C SER A 16 -8.24 -10.45 -1.53
N ARG A 17 -8.98 -9.68 -2.32
CA ARG A 17 -9.82 -8.56 -1.84
C ARG A 17 -10.88 -9.03 -0.82
N PRO A 18 -11.82 -9.94 -1.16
CA PRO A 18 -12.79 -10.45 -0.19
C PRO A 18 -12.12 -11.29 0.91
N ALA A 19 -11.01 -11.97 0.62
CA ALA A 19 -10.26 -12.72 1.64
C ALA A 19 -9.67 -11.81 2.74
N GLN A 20 -9.09 -10.67 2.37
CA GLN A 20 -8.58 -9.68 3.31
C GLN A 20 -9.70 -9.00 4.09
N ALA A 21 -10.82 -8.69 3.45
CA ALA A 21 -12.00 -8.16 4.12
C ALA A 21 -12.47 -9.09 5.26
N TRP A 22 -12.48 -10.40 5.00
CA TRP A 22 -12.78 -11.42 6.00
C TRP A 22 -11.75 -11.49 7.14
N VAL A 23 -10.46 -11.66 6.80
CA VAL A 23 -9.37 -11.78 7.79
C VAL A 23 -9.30 -10.56 8.70
N PHE A 24 -9.44 -9.37 8.12
CA PHE A 24 -9.32 -8.10 8.86
C PHE A 24 -10.65 -7.56 9.40
N GLN A 25 -11.76 -8.28 9.18
CA GLN A 25 -13.10 -7.86 9.59
C GLN A 25 -13.46 -6.44 9.12
N LYS A 26 -13.18 -6.15 7.84
CA LYS A 26 -13.47 -4.87 7.18
C LYS A 26 -14.48 -5.07 6.05
N PRO A 27 -15.20 -4.02 5.64
CA PRO A 27 -15.99 -4.07 4.40
C PRO A 27 -15.11 -4.42 3.21
N ILE A 28 -15.69 -5.11 2.22
CA ILE A 28 -15.03 -5.38 0.95
C ILE A 28 -14.84 -4.03 0.24
N GLY A 29 -13.60 -3.66 -0.07
CA GLY A 29 -13.29 -2.40 -0.76
C GLY A 29 -13.81 -2.37 -2.21
N GLU A 30 -13.98 -1.17 -2.78
CA GLU A 30 -14.34 -1.01 -4.20
C GLU A 30 -13.27 -1.63 -5.12
N ASP A 31 -13.72 -2.18 -6.25
CA ASP A 31 -12.85 -2.77 -7.27
C ASP A 31 -12.03 -1.65 -7.95
N PRO A 32 -10.68 -1.65 -7.85
CA PRO A 32 -9.86 -0.56 -8.38
C PRO A 32 -9.82 -0.49 -9.92
N GLY A 33 -10.59 -1.33 -10.61
CA GLY A 33 -10.80 -1.24 -12.05
C GLY A 33 -10.54 -2.58 -12.71
N THR A 34 -11.61 -3.18 -13.24
CA THR A 34 -11.51 -4.43 -13.97
C THR A 34 -10.94 -4.20 -15.37
N SER A 35 -9.74 -4.70 -15.63
CA SER A 35 -9.57 -5.45 -16.87
C SER A 35 -10.51 -6.66 -16.77
N ASP A 36 -11.54 -6.70 -17.61
CA ASP A 36 -12.54 -7.77 -17.63
C ASP A 36 -11.85 -9.15 -17.74
N LYS A 37 -12.27 -10.14 -16.92
CA LYS A 37 -11.77 -11.52 -16.94
C LYS A 37 -11.73 -12.05 -18.37
N ASP A 38 -12.76 -11.76 -19.17
CA ASP A 38 -12.85 -12.19 -20.57
C ASP A 38 -11.83 -11.49 -21.47
N THR A 39 -11.44 -10.26 -21.15
CA THR A 39 -10.38 -9.53 -21.85
C THR A 39 -9.01 -10.12 -21.57
N VAL A 40 -8.73 -10.45 -20.30
CA VAL A 40 -7.47 -11.10 -19.91
C VAL A 40 -7.34 -12.48 -20.55
N LEU A 41 -8.41 -13.29 -20.51
CA LEU A 41 -8.41 -14.65 -21.07
C LEU A 41 -8.21 -14.70 -22.59
N LYS A 42 -8.62 -13.64 -23.32
CA LYS A 42 -8.43 -13.49 -24.77
C LYS A 42 -6.99 -13.16 -25.16
N MET A 43 -6.19 -12.64 -24.22
CA MET A 43 -4.77 -12.31 -24.45
C MET A 43 -3.83 -13.50 -24.20
N ILE A 44 -4.36 -14.62 -23.70
CA ILE A 44 -3.61 -15.83 -23.43
C ILE A 44 -3.57 -16.72 -24.67
N ASP A 45 -2.38 -17.17 -25.03
CA ASP A 45 -2.19 -18.12 -26.12
C ASP A 45 -2.40 -19.57 -25.62
N ASP A 46 -3.60 -20.11 -25.86
CA ASP A 46 -3.98 -21.47 -25.47
C ASP A 46 -3.23 -22.57 -26.25
N SER A 47 -2.52 -22.21 -27.33
CA SER A 47 -1.68 -23.17 -28.05
C SER A 47 -0.35 -23.43 -27.36
N ASP A 48 0.07 -22.53 -26.46
CA ASP A 48 1.22 -22.74 -25.57
C ASP A 48 0.77 -23.51 -24.32
N ALA A 49 1.29 -24.74 -24.17
CA ALA A 49 0.90 -25.63 -23.06
C ALA A 49 1.18 -25.03 -21.67
N GLY A 50 2.20 -24.16 -21.56
CA GLY A 50 2.52 -23.50 -20.30
C GLY A 50 1.55 -22.37 -19.95
N GLN A 51 1.13 -21.58 -20.93
CA GLN A 51 0.10 -20.56 -20.75
C GLN A 51 -1.28 -21.17 -20.50
N ALA A 52 -1.62 -22.25 -21.19
CA ALA A 52 -2.86 -23.00 -20.96
C ALA A 52 -2.94 -23.56 -19.52
N GLU A 53 -1.83 -24.06 -18.99
CA GLU A 53 -1.73 -24.53 -17.61
C GLU A 53 -1.93 -23.39 -16.60
N VAL A 54 -1.24 -22.25 -16.77
CA VAL A 54 -1.39 -21.08 -15.89
C VAL A 54 -2.81 -20.53 -15.94
N LYS A 55 -3.45 -20.52 -17.12
CA LYS A 55 -4.85 -20.13 -17.30
C LYS A 55 -5.81 -21.05 -16.57
N ALA A 56 -5.61 -22.37 -16.65
CA ALA A 56 -6.43 -23.34 -15.93
C ALA A 56 -6.29 -23.20 -14.39
N ILE A 57 -5.11 -22.84 -13.89
CA ILE A 57 -4.91 -22.50 -12.48
C ILE A 57 -5.65 -21.21 -12.11
N ALA A 58 -5.47 -20.14 -12.89
CA ALA A 58 -6.09 -18.84 -12.64
C ALA A 58 -7.62 -18.89 -12.65
N LEU A 59 -8.22 -19.65 -13.58
CA LEU A 59 -9.67 -19.85 -13.61
C LEU A 59 -10.21 -20.47 -12.32
N ARG A 60 -9.49 -21.45 -11.73
CA ARG A 60 -9.88 -22.04 -10.44
C ARG A 60 -9.85 -21.02 -9.30
N ILE A 61 -8.88 -20.11 -9.29
CA ILE A 61 -8.79 -19.03 -8.29
C ILE A 61 -9.92 -18.01 -8.49
N TRP A 62 -10.17 -17.59 -9.73
CA TRP A 62 -11.26 -16.67 -10.05
C TRP A 62 -12.64 -17.19 -9.67
N ASP A 63 -12.89 -18.50 -9.81
CA ASP A 63 -14.18 -19.09 -9.45
C ASP A 63 -14.42 -19.15 -7.93
N LEU A 64 -13.39 -18.92 -7.11
CA LEU A 64 -13.48 -18.83 -5.65
C LEU A 64 -13.75 -17.40 -5.17
N ALA A 65 -13.32 -16.37 -5.91
CA ALA A 65 -13.48 -14.97 -5.53
C ALA A 65 -14.95 -14.55 -5.24
N PRO A 66 -15.93 -14.79 -6.15
CA PRO A 66 -17.33 -14.41 -5.88
C PRO A 66 -17.96 -15.24 -4.76
N LYS A 67 -17.49 -16.47 -4.55
CA LYS A 67 -17.95 -17.29 -3.41
C LYS A 67 -17.46 -16.73 -2.09
N MET A 68 -16.20 -16.26 -2.05
CA MET A 68 -15.62 -15.62 -0.87
C MET A 68 -16.35 -14.32 -0.55
N GLU A 69 -16.61 -13.48 -1.56
CA GLU A 69 -17.39 -12.25 -1.43
C GLU A 69 -18.79 -12.53 -0.86
N SER A 70 -19.50 -13.51 -1.43
CA SER A 70 -20.82 -13.93 -0.92
C SER A 70 -20.77 -14.43 0.53
N ALA A 71 -19.74 -15.20 0.89
CA ALA A 71 -19.57 -15.70 2.26
C ALA A 71 -19.30 -14.57 3.27
N VAL A 72 -18.51 -13.57 2.88
CA VAL A 72 -18.21 -12.40 3.70
C VAL A 72 -19.44 -11.50 3.88
N GLU A 73 -20.18 -11.24 2.81
CA GLU A 73 -21.44 -10.47 2.88
C GLU A 73 -22.49 -11.16 3.75
N ALA A 74 -22.58 -12.49 3.64
CA ALA A 74 -23.45 -13.31 4.48
C ALA A 74 -22.94 -13.49 5.93
N LYS A 75 -21.71 -13.04 6.24
CA LYS A 75 -21.01 -13.26 7.51
C LYS A 75 -20.91 -14.74 7.89
N ASP A 76 -20.73 -15.61 6.89
CA ASP A 76 -20.57 -17.05 7.07
C ASP A 76 -19.09 -17.42 7.20
N ASP A 77 -18.58 -17.36 8.45
CA ASP A 77 -17.17 -17.62 8.75
C ASP A 77 -16.74 -19.05 8.43
N ALA A 78 -17.65 -20.02 8.53
CA ALA A 78 -17.34 -21.42 8.23
C ALA A 78 -17.13 -21.61 6.72
N LEU A 79 -18.02 -21.05 5.91
CA LEU A 79 -17.90 -21.07 4.46
C LEU A 79 -16.69 -20.25 3.97
N ALA A 80 -16.46 -19.07 4.54
CA ALA A 80 -15.30 -18.25 4.22
C ALA A 80 -13.97 -18.97 4.54
N GLN A 81 -13.88 -19.64 5.69
CA GLN A 81 -12.70 -20.44 6.06
C GLN A 81 -12.51 -21.65 5.13
N GLN A 82 -13.60 -22.30 4.70
CA GLN A 82 -13.54 -23.39 3.74
C GLN A 82 -12.99 -22.90 2.40
N ILE A 83 -13.50 -21.77 1.89
CA ILE A 83 -13.06 -21.18 0.62
C ILE A 83 -11.58 -20.78 0.67
N MET A 84 -11.11 -20.25 1.81
CA MET A 84 -9.69 -19.96 2.02
C MET A 84 -8.81 -21.21 1.94
N ASN A 85 -9.27 -22.33 2.48
CA ASN A 85 -8.55 -23.60 2.36
C ASN A 85 -8.57 -24.15 0.93
N ASP A 86 -9.71 -24.03 0.23
CA ASP A 86 -9.86 -24.46 -1.16
C ASP A 86 -8.96 -23.63 -2.12
N ALA A 87 -8.68 -22.38 -1.78
CA ALA A 87 -7.80 -21.49 -2.56
C ALA A 87 -6.31 -21.78 -2.42
N LYS A 88 -5.87 -22.51 -1.38
CA LYS A 88 -4.43 -22.77 -1.10
C LYS A 88 -3.73 -23.49 -2.23
N LYS A 89 -4.31 -24.62 -2.64
CA LYS A 89 -3.73 -25.49 -3.67
C LYS A 89 -3.57 -24.78 -5.02
N PRO A 90 -4.60 -24.14 -5.61
CA PRO A 90 -4.42 -23.44 -6.87
C PRO A 90 -3.47 -22.24 -6.75
N HIS A 91 -3.39 -21.56 -5.59
CA HIS A 91 -2.36 -20.54 -5.38
C HIS A 91 -0.94 -21.10 -5.38
N ASP A 92 -0.69 -22.20 -4.68
CA ASP A 92 0.63 -22.84 -4.63
C ASP A 92 1.06 -23.33 -6.02
N GLU A 93 0.12 -23.90 -6.79
CA GLU A 93 0.35 -24.28 -8.19
C GLU A 93 0.70 -23.07 -9.06
N PHE A 94 -0.01 -21.94 -8.88
CA PHE A 94 0.27 -20.70 -9.61
C PHE A 94 1.67 -20.17 -9.31
N ILE A 95 2.02 -20.08 -8.02
CA ILE A 95 3.35 -19.63 -7.57
C ILE A 95 4.42 -20.56 -8.12
N ALA A 96 4.30 -21.87 -7.92
CA ALA A 96 5.30 -22.84 -8.38
C ALA A 96 5.51 -22.79 -9.90
N ARG A 97 4.45 -22.48 -10.67
CA ARG A 97 4.52 -22.38 -12.12
C ARG A 97 5.17 -21.10 -12.60
N CYS A 98 4.78 -19.97 -12.01
CA CYS A 98 5.21 -18.64 -12.45
C CYS A 98 6.54 -18.19 -11.84
N SER A 99 6.92 -18.72 -10.68
CA SER A 99 8.19 -18.39 -10.02
C SER A 99 9.45 -18.87 -10.77
N LYS A 100 9.27 -19.72 -11.79
CA LYS A 100 10.30 -20.17 -12.74
C LYS A 100 10.63 -19.12 -13.81
N GLU A 101 9.76 -18.13 -13.99
CA GLU A 101 9.96 -17.03 -14.95
C GLU A 101 10.80 -15.93 -14.29
N SER A 102 11.93 -15.56 -14.91
CA SER A 102 12.86 -14.56 -14.37
C SER A 102 12.27 -13.14 -14.37
N ASP A 103 11.34 -12.86 -15.28
CA ASP A 103 10.78 -11.53 -15.52
C ASP A 103 9.31 -11.40 -15.07
N TRP A 104 8.85 -12.30 -14.18
CA TRP A 104 7.50 -12.22 -13.62
C TRP A 104 7.44 -11.12 -12.55
N GLY A 105 6.89 -9.96 -12.91
CA GLY A 105 6.86 -8.75 -12.09
C GLY A 105 5.99 -8.89 -10.83
N SER A 106 5.00 -9.78 -10.84
CA SER A 106 4.03 -9.94 -9.74
C SER A 106 4.40 -11.01 -8.71
N LYS A 107 5.62 -11.58 -8.79
CA LYS A 107 6.08 -12.71 -7.98
C LYS A 107 5.98 -12.47 -6.46
N SER A 108 6.43 -11.32 -5.98
CA SER A 108 6.41 -10.97 -4.55
C SER A 108 4.99 -10.74 -4.03
N SER A 109 4.17 -9.99 -4.76
CA SER A 109 2.77 -9.70 -4.41
C SER A 109 1.95 -10.98 -4.26
N ILE A 110 2.11 -11.93 -5.20
CA ILE A 110 1.35 -13.18 -5.21
C ILE A 110 1.82 -14.15 -4.12
N VAL A 111 3.12 -14.19 -3.82
CA VAL A 111 3.66 -14.95 -2.68
C VAL A 111 3.20 -14.35 -1.34
N SER A 112 3.09 -13.03 -1.24
CA SER A 112 2.58 -12.36 -0.03
C SER A 112 1.09 -12.66 0.19
N LEU A 113 0.29 -12.61 -0.88
CA LEU A 113 -1.14 -12.96 -0.84
C LEU A 113 -1.39 -14.42 -0.46
N ARG A 114 -0.45 -15.34 -0.73
CA ARG A 114 -0.52 -16.72 -0.23
C ARG A 114 -0.49 -16.80 1.30
N GLY A 115 0.20 -15.87 1.95
CA GLY A 115 0.22 -15.75 3.42
C GLY A 115 -1.15 -15.40 4.00
N THR A 116 -1.97 -14.64 3.28
CA THR A 116 -3.35 -14.33 3.70
C THR A 116 -4.20 -15.60 3.83
N LEU A 117 -3.97 -16.62 3.00
CA LEU A 117 -4.72 -17.89 3.05
C LEU A 117 -4.47 -18.70 4.33
N ASP A 118 -3.34 -18.46 5.01
CA ASP A 118 -3.01 -19.15 6.25
C ASP A 118 -3.47 -18.38 7.49
N SER A 119 -4.01 -17.17 7.31
CA SER A 119 -4.59 -16.35 8.37
C SER A 119 -6.03 -16.76 8.73
N LYS A 120 -6.39 -16.61 10.01
CA LYS A 120 -7.77 -16.70 10.49
C LYS A 120 -8.34 -15.30 10.80
N PRO A 121 -9.67 -15.15 10.93
CA PRO A 121 -10.27 -13.89 11.35
C PRO A 121 -9.71 -13.47 12.71
N GLY A 122 -9.17 -12.25 12.78
CA GLY A 122 -8.56 -11.73 14.01
C GLY A 122 -7.19 -12.32 14.37
N ASP A 123 -6.55 -13.10 13.49
CA ASP A 123 -5.11 -13.41 13.62
C ASP A 123 -4.30 -12.14 13.33
N TYR A 124 -4.01 -11.38 14.38
CA TYR A 124 -3.09 -10.22 14.34
C TYR A 124 -1.63 -10.62 14.55
N SER A 125 -1.25 -11.83 14.15
CA SER A 125 0.12 -12.34 14.30
C SER A 125 0.90 -12.13 13.00
N VAL A 126 1.77 -11.13 13.02
CA VAL A 126 2.80 -10.85 12.01
C VAL A 126 3.64 -12.12 11.78
N PRO A 127 3.85 -12.59 10.53
CA PRO A 127 4.76 -13.70 10.26
C PRO A 127 6.16 -13.34 10.78
N SER A 128 6.73 -14.19 11.64
CA SER A 128 8.09 -14.02 12.14
C SER A 128 9.09 -14.14 10.99
N ALA A 129 9.93 -13.13 10.83
CA ALA A 129 10.99 -13.08 9.84
C ALA A 129 12.05 -14.20 10.08
N PRO A 130 12.61 -14.83 9.03
CA PRO A 130 13.71 -15.77 9.18
C PRO A 130 14.97 -15.07 9.70
N ALA A 131 15.70 -15.75 10.59
CA ALA A 131 16.94 -15.30 11.21
C ALA A 131 18.06 -15.01 10.20
N SER A 132 18.79 -13.92 10.46
CA SER A 132 19.92 -13.42 9.67
C SER A 132 21.08 -14.42 9.56
N ALA A 133 21.63 -14.58 8.36
CA ALA A 133 22.95 -15.18 8.13
C ALA A 133 24.03 -14.08 8.00
N PRO A 134 25.28 -14.32 8.44
CA PRO A 134 26.30 -13.29 8.51
C PRO A 134 26.94 -13.00 7.14
N THR A 135 27.24 -11.73 6.97
CA THR A 135 28.04 -11.11 5.90
C THR A 135 29.41 -11.77 5.72
N SER A 136 29.84 -11.92 4.47
CA SER A 136 31.26 -12.04 4.13
C SER A 136 31.63 -11.05 3.03
N SER A 137 32.82 -10.49 3.18
CA SER A 137 33.36 -9.29 2.55
C SER A 137 34.32 -9.64 1.41
N ALA A 138 34.32 -8.87 0.31
CA ALA A 138 35.52 -8.52 -0.48
C ALA A 138 35.20 -7.45 -1.53
N ALA A 139 36.13 -6.49 -1.66
CA ALA A 139 36.05 -5.22 -2.38
C ALA A 139 36.47 -5.32 -3.88
N PRO A 140 36.92 -4.23 -4.54
CA PRO A 140 36.13 -3.16 -5.14
C PRO A 140 36.41 -3.01 -6.66
N THR A 141 35.47 -2.45 -7.43
CA THR A 141 35.80 -1.86 -8.74
C THR A 141 35.07 -0.54 -8.95
N SER A 142 35.89 0.49 -9.15
CA SER A 142 35.53 1.88 -9.43
C SER A 142 34.92 2.01 -10.83
N SER A 143 33.62 2.24 -10.88
CA SER A 143 32.96 3.09 -11.87
C SER A 143 32.17 4.12 -11.07
N LYS A 144 32.57 5.40 -11.17
CA LYS A 144 32.09 6.57 -10.41
C LYS A 144 30.68 6.35 -9.82
N ALA A 145 30.64 5.86 -8.59
CA ALA A 145 29.40 5.45 -7.95
C ALA A 145 28.50 6.67 -7.73
N PRO A 146 27.17 6.55 -7.92
CA PRO A 146 26.23 7.54 -7.41
C PRO A 146 26.56 7.82 -5.94
N LYS A 147 26.52 9.10 -5.54
CA LYS A 147 26.75 9.48 -4.13
C LYS A 147 25.80 8.65 -3.27
N PRO A 148 26.26 7.99 -2.18
CA PRO A 148 25.39 7.14 -1.39
C PRO A 148 24.23 7.98 -0.85
N PHE A 149 23.01 7.49 -1.08
CA PHE A 149 21.81 8.07 -0.50
C PHE A 149 21.99 8.16 1.02
N THR A 150 21.70 9.34 1.58
CA THR A 150 21.83 9.58 3.01
C THR A 150 20.45 9.91 3.57
N PRO A 151 19.79 8.98 4.28
CA PRO A 151 18.50 9.26 4.88
C PRO A 151 18.60 10.37 5.92
N THR A 152 17.58 11.21 5.98
CA THR A 152 17.38 12.17 7.06
C THR A 152 17.19 11.39 8.36
N LYS A 153 17.84 11.86 9.43
CA LYS A 153 17.75 11.22 10.74
C LYS A 153 16.28 11.20 11.23
N LEU A 154 15.83 10.07 11.77
CA LEU A 154 14.51 9.97 12.38
C LEU A 154 14.35 10.93 13.57
N GLY A 155 13.15 11.46 13.77
CA GLY A 155 12.83 12.51 14.74
C GLY A 155 13.27 13.92 14.31
N THR A 156 13.82 14.10 13.10
CA THR A 156 14.20 15.44 12.61
C THR A 156 12.97 16.31 12.45
N THR A 157 13.09 17.56 12.93
CA THR A 157 12.10 18.62 12.69
C THR A 157 12.55 19.50 11.53
N VAL A 158 11.66 19.69 10.56
CA VAL A 158 11.84 20.55 9.39
C VAL A 158 10.67 21.52 9.26
N LYS A 159 10.79 22.54 8.41
CA LYS A 159 9.67 23.44 8.11
C LYS A 159 8.71 22.79 7.11
N LEU A 160 7.44 23.19 7.17
CA LEU A 160 6.45 22.80 6.14
C LEU A 160 6.98 23.17 4.74
N GLY A 161 6.89 22.24 3.79
CA GLY A 161 7.45 22.38 2.45
C GLY A 161 8.91 21.96 2.30
N GLU A 162 9.64 21.67 3.38
CA GLU A 162 11.00 21.12 3.30
C GLU A 162 10.98 19.59 3.14
N PRO A 163 11.76 19.02 2.19
CA PRO A 163 11.83 17.59 1.97
C PRO A 163 12.70 16.89 3.03
N VAL A 164 12.37 15.64 3.32
CA VAL A 164 13.22 14.69 4.05
C VAL A 164 13.55 13.50 3.17
N SER A 165 14.76 12.98 3.29
CA SER A 165 15.18 11.76 2.61
C SER A 165 14.81 10.56 3.48
N LEU A 166 13.92 9.70 2.98
CA LEU A 166 13.38 8.54 3.69
C LEU A 166 13.85 7.25 3.00
N GLU A 167 14.37 6.30 3.80
CA GLU A 167 14.41 4.89 3.41
C GLU A 167 13.21 4.17 4.02
N PHE A 168 12.55 3.35 3.23
CA PHE A 168 11.42 2.55 3.67
C PHE A 168 11.54 1.12 3.14
N THR A 169 10.74 0.22 3.69
CA THR A 169 10.62 -1.14 3.17
C THR A 169 9.16 -1.38 2.83
N TYR A 170 8.91 -2.06 1.71
CA TYR A 170 7.59 -2.53 1.35
C TYR A 170 7.75 -3.91 0.73
N GLN A 171 7.03 -4.89 1.27
CA GLN A 171 7.11 -6.29 0.86
C GLN A 171 8.56 -6.82 0.82
N GLY A 172 9.37 -6.45 1.81
CA GLY A 172 10.78 -6.83 1.91
C GLY A 172 11.74 -6.14 0.91
N GLN A 173 11.24 -5.28 0.01
CA GLN A 173 12.08 -4.46 -0.86
C GLN A 173 12.36 -3.11 -0.22
N LYS A 174 13.62 -2.68 -0.27
CA LYS A 174 14.00 -1.34 0.19
C LYS A 174 13.59 -0.31 -0.86
N GLY A 175 12.98 0.78 -0.41
CA GLY A 175 12.65 1.96 -1.20
C GLY A 175 13.38 3.19 -0.67
N GLN A 176 13.53 4.18 -1.53
CA GLN A 176 14.08 5.49 -1.20
C GLN A 176 13.17 6.57 -1.77
N ALA A 177 12.84 7.56 -0.94
CA ALA A 177 12.00 8.68 -1.36
C ALA A 177 12.51 10.01 -0.77
N GLU A 178 12.32 11.08 -1.53
CA GLU A 178 12.21 12.42 -0.97
C GLU A 178 10.74 12.67 -0.62
N PHE A 179 10.45 12.79 0.67
CA PHE A 179 9.11 13.00 1.19
C PHE A 179 8.94 14.45 1.65
N THR A 180 7.84 15.10 1.29
CA THR A 180 7.56 16.49 1.68
C THR A 180 6.11 16.63 2.12
N VAL A 181 5.86 17.16 3.31
CA VAL A 181 4.53 17.70 3.64
C VAL A 181 4.46 19.10 3.00
N THR A 182 3.71 19.21 1.91
CA THR A 182 3.65 20.41 1.07
C THR A 182 2.69 21.46 1.62
N GLY A 183 1.66 21.02 2.36
CA GLY A 183 0.61 21.94 2.80
C GLY A 183 -0.24 21.38 3.93
N VAL A 184 -0.83 22.31 4.69
CA VAL A 184 -1.96 22.00 5.58
C VAL A 184 -3.04 23.05 5.35
N ARG A 185 -4.15 22.60 4.78
CA ARG A 185 -5.28 23.40 4.33
C ARG A 185 -6.49 23.19 5.23
N THR A 186 -7.14 24.26 5.67
CA THR A 186 -8.46 24.16 6.32
C THR A 186 -9.53 23.86 5.28
N ALA A 187 -10.49 22.99 5.63
CA ALA A 187 -11.60 22.65 4.74
C ALA A 187 -12.48 23.86 4.45
N THR A 188 -12.85 23.99 3.17
CA THR A 188 -13.86 24.96 2.71
C THR A 188 -15.27 24.42 2.95
N SER A 189 -16.29 25.28 2.85
CA SER A 189 -17.69 24.85 2.95
C SER A 189 -18.07 23.78 1.92
N ASP A 190 -17.44 23.79 0.75
CA ASP A 190 -17.67 22.78 -0.29
C ASP A 190 -17.03 21.44 0.07
N ASP A 191 -15.82 21.45 0.63
CA ASP A 191 -15.13 20.24 1.12
C ASP A 191 -15.99 19.51 2.17
N LEU A 192 -16.65 20.27 3.05
CA LEU A 192 -17.49 19.71 4.11
C LEU A 192 -18.75 18.99 3.59
N LYS A 193 -19.13 19.15 2.32
CA LYS A 193 -20.29 18.43 1.73
C LYS A 193 -20.02 16.94 1.58
N SER A 194 -18.77 16.56 1.37
CA SER A 194 -18.36 15.17 1.18
C SER A 194 -17.93 14.48 2.49
N ILE A 195 -17.96 15.21 3.61
CA ILE A 195 -17.68 14.64 4.94
C ILE A 195 -19.00 14.19 5.56
N SER A 196 -19.02 12.98 6.11
CA SER A 196 -20.23 12.41 6.73
C SER A 196 -20.77 13.30 7.85
N GLU A 197 -22.09 13.29 8.04
CA GLU A 197 -22.74 14.00 9.15
C GLU A 197 -22.20 13.58 10.51
N GLU A 198 -21.89 12.29 10.68
CA GLU A 198 -21.30 11.78 11.92
C GLU A 198 -19.93 12.41 12.21
N ALA A 199 -19.07 12.52 11.19
CA ALA A 199 -17.77 13.18 11.35
C ALA A 199 -17.94 14.68 11.64
N ARG A 200 -18.89 15.35 10.96
CA ARG A 200 -19.25 16.77 11.21
C ARG A 200 -19.86 17.03 12.58
N ALA A 201 -20.48 16.03 13.21
CA ALA A 201 -20.97 16.14 14.58
C ALA A 201 -19.84 16.03 15.62
N LYS A 202 -18.74 15.32 15.30
CA LYS A 202 -17.63 15.05 16.23
C LYS A 202 -16.48 16.07 16.13
N ALA A 203 -16.37 16.80 15.02
CA ALA A 203 -15.34 17.80 14.79
C ALA A 203 -15.93 19.14 14.33
N LYS A 204 -15.37 20.24 14.82
CA LYS A 204 -15.77 21.62 14.49
C LYS A 204 -14.86 22.26 13.44
N THR A 205 -13.60 21.81 13.32
CA THR A 205 -12.67 22.22 12.27
C THR A 205 -12.15 21.01 11.54
N PHE A 206 -12.07 21.10 10.21
CA PHE A 206 -11.53 20.07 9.35
C PHE A 206 -10.30 20.61 8.62
N VAL A 207 -9.26 19.80 8.51
CA VAL A 207 -8.04 20.14 7.78
C VAL A 207 -7.58 18.98 6.92
N PHE A 208 -6.84 19.30 5.88
CA PHE A 208 -6.20 18.34 4.98
C PHE A 208 -4.69 18.54 5.05
N VAL A 209 -3.99 17.45 5.29
CA VAL A 209 -2.53 17.37 5.19
C VAL A 209 -2.23 16.90 3.78
N GLU A 210 -1.49 17.71 3.04
CA GLU A 210 -1.05 17.44 1.67
C GLU A 210 0.44 17.15 1.69
N ALA A 211 0.84 16.09 1.00
CA ALA A 211 2.23 15.67 0.91
C ALA A 211 2.58 15.11 -0.46
N THR A 212 3.87 15.04 -0.75
CA THR A 212 4.41 14.39 -1.95
C THR A 212 5.56 13.46 -1.61
N ALA A 213 5.70 12.38 -2.37
CA ALA A 213 6.89 11.56 -2.39
C ALA A 213 7.37 11.37 -3.82
N LYS A 214 8.67 11.43 -4.01
CA LYS A 214 9.32 11.20 -5.30
C LYS A 214 10.63 10.46 -5.12
N TYR A 215 11.14 9.89 -6.20
CA TYR A 215 12.51 9.36 -6.16
C TYR A 215 13.52 10.49 -5.88
N PRO A 216 14.59 10.21 -5.12
CA PRO A 216 15.67 11.17 -4.93
C PRO A 216 16.25 11.66 -6.25
N LYS A 217 16.72 12.91 -6.29
CA LYS A 217 17.22 13.55 -7.53
C LYS A 217 18.30 12.74 -8.28
N ASP A 218 19.12 11.99 -7.54
CA ASP A 218 20.21 11.16 -8.08
C ASP A 218 19.86 9.65 -8.07
N PHE A 219 18.57 9.30 -8.05
CA PHE A 219 18.13 7.90 -8.03
C PHE A 219 18.56 7.16 -9.30
N ASP A 220 19.16 6.00 -9.10
CA ASP A 220 19.54 5.10 -10.18
C ASP A 220 18.30 4.37 -10.70
N VAL A 221 17.70 4.93 -11.74
CA VAL A 221 16.49 4.40 -12.38
C VAL A 221 16.62 2.95 -12.86
N THR A 222 17.86 2.44 -13.04
CA THR A 222 18.08 1.03 -13.40
C THR A 222 17.73 0.07 -12.25
N LYS A 223 17.66 0.56 -11.02
CA LYS A 223 17.28 -0.21 -9.82
C LYS A 223 15.79 -0.13 -9.50
N MET A 224 15.03 0.67 -10.24
CA MET A 224 13.61 0.92 -9.98
C MET A 224 12.77 -0.37 -9.93
N SER A 225 13.08 -1.36 -10.76
CA SER A 225 12.39 -2.67 -10.78
C SER A 225 12.71 -3.57 -9.57
N SER A 226 13.73 -3.22 -8.79
CA SER A 226 14.23 -4.00 -7.66
C SER A 226 14.01 -3.33 -6.31
N MET A 227 13.37 -2.16 -6.29
CA MET A 227 13.16 -1.32 -5.13
C MET A 227 11.68 -1.01 -4.96
N ALA A 228 11.27 -0.79 -3.71
CA ALA A 228 9.94 -0.26 -3.44
C ALA A 228 9.82 1.18 -4.00
N SER A 229 8.68 1.46 -4.62
CA SER A 229 8.37 2.74 -5.26
C SER A 229 7.80 3.73 -4.25
N PRO A 230 7.98 5.05 -4.42
CA PRO A 230 7.27 6.06 -3.64
C PRO A 230 5.74 5.89 -3.63
N THR A 231 5.17 5.18 -4.62
CA THR A 231 3.73 4.79 -4.65
C THR A 231 3.35 3.80 -3.56
N ASP A 232 4.32 3.09 -2.99
CA ASP A 232 4.12 2.06 -1.97
C ASP A 232 4.18 2.63 -0.54
N LEU A 233 4.31 3.96 -0.42
CA LEU A 233 4.19 4.66 0.84
C LEU A 233 2.71 4.81 1.21
N TYR A 234 2.41 4.59 2.49
CA TYR A 234 1.10 4.82 3.09
C TYR A 234 1.32 5.59 4.40
N PRO A 235 1.70 6.88 4.30
CA PRO A 235 2.11 7.63 5.47
C PRO A 235 0.94 7.87 6.41
N ARG A 236 1.17 7.69 7.71
CA ARG A 236 0.22 8.09 8.76
C ARG A 236 0.81 9.21 9.59
N TYR A 237 -0.07 10.13 9.97
CA TYR A 237 0.31 11.30 10.72
C TYR A 237 -0.45 11.43 12.04
N GLU A 238 0.21 12.07 13.00
CA GLU A 238 -0.44 12.79 14.08
C GLU A 238 -0.38 14.29 13.77
N VAL A 239 -1.49 14.99 13.93
CA VAL A 239 -1.58 16.42 13.62
C VAL A 239 -1.92 17.17 14.89
N ALA A 240 -1.07 18.12 15.29
CA ALA A 240 -1.27 18.93 16.48
C ALA A 240 -1.61 20.39 16.10
N ALA A 241 -2.49 20.99 16.88
CA ALA A 241 -2.87 22.39 16.77
C ALA A 241 -2.09 23.28 17.76
N THR A 242 -2.12 24.59 17.54
CA THR A 242 -1.44 25.61 18.37
C THR A 242 -1.93 25.63 19.82
N ASP A 243 -3.17 25.19 20.05
CA ASP A 243 -3.76 25.06 21.39
C ASP A 243 -3.37 23.76 22.12
N GLY A 244 -2.54 22.93 21.48
CA GLY A 244 -2.09 21.63 22.00
C GLY A 244 -3.05 20.48 21.73
N SER A 245 -4.22 20.72 21.10
CA SER A 245 -5.14 19.65 20.73
C SER A 245 -4.61 18.82 19.56
N THR A 246 -5.01 17.54 19.51
CA THR A 246 -4.64 16.62 18.43
C THR A 246 -5.83 16.35 17.53
N GLY A 247 -5.61 16.41 16.22
CA GLY A 247 -6.60 16.09 15.21
C GLY A 247 -6.84 14.58 15.13
N SER A 248 -8.10 14.19 15.03
CA SER A 248 -8.46 12.80 14.77
C SER A 248 -8.41 12.53 13.27
N HIS A 249 -7.71 11.47 12.86
CA HIS A 249 -7.69 11.04 11.46
C HIS A 249 -9.10 10.65 11.01
N LEU A 250 -9.50 11.11 9.83
CA LEU A 250 -10.81 10.84 9.25
C LEU A 250 -10.65 9.89 8.06
N THR A 251 -11.41 8.81 8.06
CA THR A 251 -11.59 8.00 6.86
C THR A 251 -12.63 8.68 5.98
N VAL A 252 -12.23 9.11 4.79
CA VAL A 252 -13.12 9.69 3.79
C VAL A 252 -13.52 8.59 2.81
N ILE A 253 -14.81 8.47 2.52
CA ILE A 253 -15.38 7.45 1.62
C ILE A 253 -15.82 8.16 0.32
N GLY A 254 -15.40 7.65 -0.84
CA GLY A 254 -15.75 8.17 -2.17
C GLY A 254 -14.73 9.17 -2.75
N SER A 255 -15.03 9.72 -3.95
CA SER A 255 -14.18 10.70 -4.62
C SER A 255 -14.20 12.04 -3.88
N PHE A 256 -13.14 12.29 -3.12
CA PHE A 256 -12.97 13.51 -2.37
C PHE A 256 -12.00 14.43 -3.11
N LYS A 257 -12.50 15.35 -3.95
CA LYS A 257 -11.68 16.27 -4.78
C LYS A 257 -10.43 16.86 -4.10
N PRO A 258 -10.47 17.24 -2.81
CA PRO A 258 -9.29 17.78 -2.17
C PRO A 258 -8.23 16.74 -1.77
N CYS A 259 -8.61 15.45 -1.74
CA CYS A 259 -7.74 14.28 -1.65
C CYS A 259 -7.96 13.34 -2.84
N GLU A 260 -8.17 13.90 -4.04
CA GLU A 260 -8.02 13.11 -5.25
C GLU A 260 -6.52 12.91 -5.44
N ASP A 261 -6.07 11.66 -5.27
CA ASP A 261 -4.73 11.21 -5.65
C ASP A 261 -4.64 11.28 -7.17
N ASP A 262 -4.47 12.51 -7.68
CA ASP A 262 -4.41 12.80 -9.10
C ASP A 262 -3.23 12.05 -9.72
N LYS A 263 -3.49 11.42 -10.88
CA LYS A 263 -2.59 10.50 -11.58
C LYS A 263 -1.12 10.87 -11.41
N SER A 264 -0.44 10.06 -10.59
CA SER A 264 1.01 10.04 -10.47
C SER A 264 1.63 10.00 -11.86
N SER A 265 2.33 11.07 -12.27
CA SER A 265 3.45 10.85 -13.19
C SER A 265 4.36 9.86 -12.48
N GLY A 266 4.79 8.75 -13.10
CA GLY A 266 5.43 7.61 -12.41
C GLY A 266 6.71 7.87 -11.59
N LEU A 267 7.04 9.14 -11.33
CA LEU A 267 8.17 9.63 -10.54
C LEU A 267 7.75 10.46 -9.31
N GLU A 268 6.51 10.92 -9.22
CA GLU A 268 5.99 11.70 -8.08
C GLU A 268 4.57 11.26 -7.72
N VAL A 269 4.34 11.06 -6.43
CA VAL A 269 3.08 10.64 -5.83
C VAL A 269 2.63 11.71 -4.87
N LYS A 270 1.34 12.02 -4.90
CA LYS A 270 0.71 12.94 -3.96
C LYS A 270 -0.06 12.14 -2.93
N PHE A 271 -0.06 12.62 -1.70
CA PHE A 271 -0.84 12.06 -0.60
C PHE A 271 -1.71 13.16 -0.02
N CYS A 272 -2.93 12.80 0.35
CA CYS A 272 -3.80 13.67 1.11
C CYS A 272 -4.48 12.89 2.23
N SER A 273 -4.54 13.50 3.41
CA SER A 273 -5.18 12.89 4.58
C SER A 273 -6.02 13.93 5.32
N ALA A 274 -7.23 13.55 5.69
CA ALA A 274 -8.19 14.43 6.36
C ALA A 274 -8.14 14.26 7.89
N TYR A 275 -8.25 15.37 8.61
CA TYR A 275 -8.27 15.39 10.08
C TYR A 275 -9.37 16.31 10.60
N GLY A 276 -10.00 15.91 11.70
CA GLY A 276 -11.01 16.68 12.41
C GLY A 276 -10.54 17.11 13.80
N PHE A 277 -10.83 18.34 14.18
CA PHE A 277 -10.55 18.91 15.51
C PHE A 277 -11.85 19.28 16.20
N ALA A 278 -11.94 19.02 17.50
CA ALA A 278 -13.09 19.41 18.32
C ALA A 278 -13.13 20.93 18.59
N ALA A 279 -11.99 21.61 18.52
CA ALA A 279 -11.89 23.07 18.62
C ALA A 279 -12.37 23.74 17.30
N PRO A 280 -13.16 24.83 17.35
CA PRO A 280 -13.80 25.45 16.17
C PRO A 280 -12.87 26.32 15.32
N ASP A 281 -11.71 26.69 15.85
CA ASP A 281 -10.71 27.57 15.24
C ASP A 281 -9.30 26.95 15.33
N ALA A 282 -9.23 25.61 15.33
CA ALA A 282 -7.97 24.87 15.42
C ALA A 282 -7.01 25.26 14.28
N LYS A 283 -5.83 25.76 14.66
CA LYS A 283 -4.74 26.06 13.72
C LYS A 283 -3.66 25.01 13.86
N VAL A 284 -3.41 24.23 12.81
CA VAL A 284 -2.34 23.23 12.81
C VAL A 284 -0.99 23.91 12.97
N SER A 285 -0.24 23.51 14.00
CA SER A 285 1.12 23.95 14.28
C SER A 285 2.15 22.91 13.83
N GLU A 286 1.77 21.63 13.83
CA GLU A 286 2.71 20.53 13.67
C GLU A 286 2.07 19.31 13.00
N VAL A 287 2.79 18.68 12.08
CA VAL A 287 2.45 17.39 11.45
C VAL A 287 3.58 16.42 11.74
N ARG A 288 3.26 15.29 12.38
CA ARG A 288 4.22 14.25 12.76
C ARG A 288 3.94 13.01 11.94
N MET A 289 4.87 12.61 11.08
CA MET A 289 4.78 11.30 10.45
C MET A 289 5.15 10.24 11.48
N ILE A 290 4.20 9.36 11.80
CA ILE A 290 4.42 8.26 12.76
C ILE A 290 4.70 6.93 12.07
N GLU A 291 4.29 6.82 10.80
CA GLU A 291 4.44 5.61 10.00
C GLU A 291 4.59 6.03 8.54
N ALA A 292 5.54 5.43 7.82
CA ALA A 292 5.69 5.64 6.38
C ALA A 292 4.90 4.61 5.57
N ASN A 293 4.82 3.38 6.09
CA ASN A 293 3.97 2.26 5.70
C ASN A 293 4.12 1.16 6.79
N SER A 294 3.37 0.06 6.67
CA SER A 294 3.34 -1.01 7.69
C SER A 294 4.67 -1.74 7.92
N GLU A 295 5.59 -1.66 6.96
CA GLU A 295 6.93 -2.26 7.01
C GLU A 295 8.04 -1.20 7.15
N GLY A 296 7.65 0.04 7.43
CA GLY A 296 8.52 1.20 7.39
C GLY A 296 9.53 1.25 8.54
N PRO A 297 10.41 2.27 8.57
CA PRO A 297 11.34 2.45 9.66
C PRO A 297 10.59 2.51 10.99
N LYS A 298 11.07 1.74 11.98
CA LYS A 298 10.51 1.73 13.33
C LYS A 298 11.20 2.79 14.18
N SER A 299 10.42 3.53 14.97
CA SER A 299 10.90 4.56 15.88
C SER A 299 10.01 4.61 17.11
N ASP A 300 10.60 4.86 18.29
CA ASP A 300 9.87 5.04 19.55
C ASP A 300 9.12 6.40 19.61
N GLY A 301 9.29 7.23 18.58
CA GLY A 301 8.62 8.51 18.37
C GLY A 301 8.39 8.80 16.88
N PRO A 302 7.97 10.01 16.50
CA PRO A 302 7.69 10.32 15.10
C PRO A 302 8.93 10.15 14.22
N LEU A 303 8.73 9.63 13.01
CA LEU A 303 9.75 9.51 11.99
C LEU A 303 10.28 10.88 11.60
N PHE A 304 9.39 11.84 11.35
CA PHE A 304 9.72 13.21 11.00
C PHE A 304 8.63 14.17 11.45
N ILE A 305 9.01 15.43 11.66
CA ILE A 305 8.12 16.48 12.16
C ILE A 305 8.20 17.69 11.23
N TRP A 306 7.06 18.14 10.71
CA TRP A 306 6.93 19.39 9.96
C TRP A 306 6.22 20.44 10.81
N LYS A 307 6.83 21.63 10.94
CA LYS A 307 6.25 22.78 11.65
C LYS A 307 5.94 23.94 10.70
N LYS A 308 4.86 24.65 10.97
CA LYS A 308 4.58 25.95 10.33
C LYS A 308 5.46 27.05 10.90
#